data_AF-A0A3D4Y346-F1
#
_entry.id   AF-A0A3D4Y346-F1
#
_cell.length_a   1.000
_cell.length_b   1.000
_cell.length_c   1.000
_cell.angle_alpha   90.00
_cell.angle_beta   90.00
_cell.angle_gamma   90.00
#
_symmetry.space_group_name_H-M   'P 1'
#
loop_
_entity.id
_entity.type
_entity.pdbx_description
1 polymer ?
#
loop_
_entity_poly.entity_id
_entity_poly.type
_entity_poly.pdbx_seq_one_letter_code
_entity_poly.pdbx_strand_id
1 'polypeptide(L)'
;MICKKCGYDYPAKELKCPYCGEVNPLGEKWKNEENLARKETLLTKARVIHSMPLYVADKVMNVILLVITAVTALTFLVLAIVFGLEGIHITRQHNQASVQEAEELFTAEDYVGLYDYLKSHQVYGQEGFKKYTERVRLYDDYHAFLRDLFQIQQVLDWPAGQQISPNDVKYVLWAGKNILERETGDSYRKLEYEENKEYYNDMKQDVAAALLGTFGMSEEELSELMGMERDSEKVDELVRRIFEREGWEYEED
;
A
#
# COMPACT_ATOMS: atom_id res chain seq x y z
N MET A 1 48.26 36.63 36.69
CA MET A 1 48.16 36.49 38.16
C MET A 1 48.94 35.28 38.59
N ILE A 2 49.68 35.38 39.69
CA ILE A 2 50.58 34.33 40.12
C ILE A 2 49.82 33.33 41.02
N CYS A 3 49.94 32.04 40.71
CA CYS A 3 49.38 30.97 41.54
C CYS A 3 50.05 30.96 42.91
N LYS A 4 49.27 31.12 43.98
CA LYS A 4 49.79 31.10 45.37
C LYS A 4 50.39 29.75 45.78
N LYS A 5 50.06 28.66 45.07
CA LYS A 5 50.52 27.30 45.39
C LYS A 5 51.78 26.88 44.65
N CYS A 6 51.87 27.15 43.34
CA CYS A 6 52.99 26.70 42.51
C CYS A 6 53.82 27.83 41.89
N GLY A 7 53.44 29.10 42.09
CA GLY A 7 54.15 30.25 41.55
C GLY A 7 53.99 30.50 40.05
N TYR A 8 53.22 29.67 39.35
CA TYR A 8 52.97 29.84 37.91
C TYR A 8 52.12 31.09 37.64
N ASP A 9 52.50 31.92 36.66
CA ASP A 9 51.71 33.09 36.24
C ASP A 9 50.72 32.72 35.13
N TYR A 10 49.44 33.03 35.35
CA TYR A 10 48.36 32.67 34.43
C TYR A 10 47.25 33.73 34.39
N PRO A 11 46.42 33.81 33.33
CA PRO A 11 45.37 34.82 33.22
C PRO A 11 44.32 34.72 34.33
N ALA A 12 43.84 35.88 34.80
CA ALA A 12 42.87 35.94 35.90
C ALA A 12 41.47 35.37 35.55
N LYS A 13 41.19 35.16 34.25
CA LYS A 13 39.92 34.59 33.77
C LYS A 13 39.88 33.06 33.83
N GLU A 14 41.03 32.40 33.93
CA GLU A 14 41.09 30.93 34.03
C GLU A 14 40.46 30.45 35.33
N LEU A 15 39.68 29.37 35.32
CA LEU A 15 38.99 28.87 36.53
C LEU A 15 39.92 28.14 37.50
N LYS A 16 41.01 27.59 36.98
CA LYS A 16 42.01 26.86 37.75
C LYS A 16 43.39 27.18 37.20
N CYS A 17 44.40 27.08 38.04
CA CYS A 17 45.79 27.15 37.61
C CYS A 17 46.06 26.00 36.61
N PRO A 18 46.53 26.28 35.39
CA PRO A 18 46.77 25.24 34.37
C PRO A 18 47.84 24.22 34.77
N TYR A 19 48.77 24.63 35.65
CA TYR A 19 49.91 23.81 36.02
C TYR A 19 49.63 22.87 37.20
N CYS A 20 49.01 23.37 38.27
CA CYS A 20 48.78 22.57 39.50
C CYS A 20 47.30 22.33 39.83
N GLY A 21 46.38 22.79 38.99
CA GLY A 21 44.93 22.57 39.14
C GLY A 21 44.25 23.34 40.29
N GLU A 22 44.98 24.20 41.01
CA GLU A 22 44.44 24.98 42.12
C GLU A 22 43.33 25.91 41.63
N VAL A 23 42.21 25.99 42.35
CA VAL A 23 41.10 26.87 41.98
C VAL A 23 41.55 28.32 41.96
N ASN A 24 41.16 29.05 40.92
CA ASN A 24 41.38 30.49 40.82
C ASN A 24 40.13 31.24 41.29
N PRO A 25 40.16 31.88 42.48
CA PRO A 25 39.01 32.61 42.99
C PRO A 25 38.59 33.78 42.11
N LEU A 26 39.53 34.40 41.36
CA LEU A 26 39.23 35.52 40.46
C LEU A 26 38.52 35.04 39.19
N GLY A 27 38.92 33.89 38.65
CA GLY A 27 38.27 33.29 37.49
C GLY A 27 36.88 32.77 37.83
N GLU A 28 36.71 32.18 39.03
CA GLU A 28 35.41 31.74 39.52
C GLU A 28 34.45 32.93 39.74
N LYS A 29 34.95 34.02 40.32
CA LYS A 29 34.18 35.26 40.47
C LYS A 29 33.76 35.84 39.12
N TRP A 30 34.69 35.91 38.16
CA TRP A 30 34.39 36.40 36.81
C TRP A 30 33.33 35.55 36.10
N LYS A 31 33.42 34.22 36.17
CA LYS A 31 32.41 33.31 35.61
C LYS A 31 31.05 33.47 36.29
N ASN A 32 31.02 33.69 37.59
CA ASN A 32 29.77 33.92 38.32
C ASN A 32 29.13 35.26 37.93
N GLU A 33 29.93 36.32 37.76
CA GLU A 33 29.46 37.62 37.26
C GLU A 33 28.92 37.52 35.82
N GLU A 34 29.61 36.80 34.93
CA GLU A 34 29.15 36.57 33.55
C GLU A 34 27.85 35.75 33.51
N ASN A 35 27.76 34.69 34.31
CA ASN A 35 26.54 33.89 34.41
C ASN A 35 25.36 34.70 34.97
N LEU A 36 25.61 35.60 35.93
CA LEU A 36 24.61 36.49 36.48
C LEU A 36 24.12 37.48 35.40
N ALA A 37 25.03 38.12 34.68
CA ALA A 37 24.69 39.04 33.59
C ALA A 37 23.90 38.34 32.46
N ARG A 38 24.27 37.10 32.13
CA ARG A 38 23.53 36.27 31.17
C ARG A 38 22.12 35.96 31.67
N LYS A 39 21.97 35.59 32.94
CA LYS A 39 20.68 35.32 33.57
C LYS A 39 19.81 36.58 33.61
N GLU A 40 20.37 37.72 33.95
CA GLU A 40 19.68 39.02 33.94
C GLU A 40 19.22 39.42 32.54
N THR A 41 20.03 39.16 31.51
CA THR A 41 19.66 39.40 30.11
C THR A 41 18.47 38.54 29.70
N LEU A 42 18.48 37.26 30.05
CA LEU A 42 17.38 36.33 29.77
C LEU A 42 16.11 36.73 30.53
N LEU A 43 16.23 37.09 31.81
CA LEU A 43 15.12 37.59 32.62
C LEU A 43 14.56 38.90 32.06
N THR A 44 15.41 39.79 31.57
CA THR A 44 14.99 41.04 30.93
C THR A 44 14.25 40.76 29.63
N LYS A 45 14.74 39.86 28.77
CA LYS A 45 14.03 39.45 27.54
C LYS A 45 12.68 38.81 27.86
N ALA A 46 12.63 37.91 28.84
CA ALA A 46 11.40 37.27 29.28
C ALA A 46 10.41 38.28 29.86
N ARG A 47 10.89 39.24 30.66
CA ARG A 47 10.07 40.32 31.21
C ARG A 47 9.52 41.20 30.10
N VAL A 48 10.33 41.59 29.11
CA VAL A 48 9.88 42.37 27.95
C VAL A 48 8.78 41.63 27.18
N ILE A 49 8.91 40.31 27.01
CA ILE A 49 7.88 39.49 26.35
C ILE A 49 6.59 39.46 27.19
N HIS A 50 6.69 39.23 28.51
CA HIS A 50 5.53 39.20 29.41
C HIS A 50 4.91 40.57 29.68
N SER A 51 5.68 41.64 29.58
CA SER A 51 5.23 43.02 29.76
C SER A 51 4.94 43.71 28.42
N MET A 52 4.89 42.97 27.31
CA MET A 52 4.40 43.53 26.05
C MET A 52 2.98 44.05 26.32
N PRO A 53 2.70 45.34 26.07
CA PRO A 53 1.39 45.89 26.33
C PRO A 53 0.36 45.11 25.50
N LEU A 54 -0.79 44.79 26.11
CA LEU A 54 -1.81 43.88 25.53
C LEU A 54 -2.15 44.25 24.07
N TYR A 55 -2.15 45.54 23.71
CA TYR A 55 -2.40 46.00 22.33
C TYR A 55 -1.36 45.51 21.30
N VAL A 56 -0.09 45.31 21.69
CA VAL A 56 0.96 44.77 20.81
C VAL A 56 0.80 43.27 20.66
N ALA A 57 0.49 42.57 21.76
CA ALA A 57 0.19 41.14 21.73
C ALA A 57 -1.03 40.85 20.84
N ASP A 58 -2.12 41.62 20.99
CA ASP A 58 -3.32 41.51 20.17
C ASP A 58 -3.04 41.81 18.69
N LYS A 59 -2.23 42.83 18.39
CA LYS A 59 -1.85 43.16 17.01
C LYS A 59 -0.99 42.06 16.37
N VAL A 60 -0.05 41.50 17.12
CA VAL A 60 0.80 40.39 16.64
C VAL A 60 -0.02 39.12 16.45
N MET A 61 -0.90 38.78 17.40
CA MET A 61 -1.80 37.63 17.29
C MET A 61 -2.76 37.76 16.11
N ASN A 62 -3.34 38.94 15.89
CA ASN A 62 -4.21 39.19 14.74
C ASN A 62 -3.46 39.06 13.41
N VAL A 63 -2.21 39.51 13.33
CA VAL A 63 -1.38 39.32 12.13
C VAL A 63 -1.06 37.84 11.91
N ILE A 64 -0.70 37.09 12.96
CA ILE A 64 -0.44 35.65 12.87
C ILE A 64 -1.70 34.90 12.41
N LEU A 65 -2.86 35.20 13.01
CA LEU A 65 -4.14 34.62 12.61
C LEU A 65 -4.49 34.96 11.16
N LEU A 66 -4.25 36.19 10.72
CA LEU A 66 -4.46 36.60 9.33
C LEU A 66 -3.54 35.84 8.36
N VAL A 67 -2.27 35.64 8.72
CA VAL A 67 -1.35 34.85 7.90
C VAL A 67 -1.80 33.38 7.84
N ILE A 68 -2.20 32.78 8.95
CA ILE A 68 -2.71 31.41 8.98
C ILE A 68 -3.96 31.28 8.12
N THR A 69 -4.92 32.21 8.23
CA THR A 69 -6.14 32.17 7.42
C THR A 69 -5.85 32.39 5.94
N ALA A 70 -4.92 33.29 5.60
CA ALA A 70 -4.48 33.51 4.22
C ALA A 70 -3.80 32.28 3.62
N VAL A 71 -2.87 31.65 4.35
CA VAL A 71 -2.20 30.41 3.90
C VAL A 71 -3.20 29.28 3.75
N THR A 72 -4.11 29.13 4.70
CA THR A 72 -5.15 28.09 4.66
C THR A 72 -6.12 28.32 3.49
N ALA A 73 -6.52 29.55 3.23
CA ALA A 73 -7.34 29.88 2.06
C ALA A 73 -6.58 29.57 0.74
N LEU A 74 -5.29 29.87 0.68
CA LEU A 74 -4.45 29.58 -0.48
C LEU A 74 -4.32 28.07 -0.71
N THR A 75 -4.13 27.27 0.36
CA THR A 75 -4.04 25.81 0.23
C THR A 75 -5.36 25.21 -0.25
N PHE A 76 -6.51 25.66 0.29
CA PHE A 76 -7.81 25.23 -0.20
C PHE A 76 -8.03 25.62 -1.68
N LEU A 77 -7.58 26.80 -2.10
CA LEU A 77 -7.68 27.24 -3.49
C LEU A 77 -6.83 26.38 -4.43
N VAL A 78 -5.59 26.07 -4.04
CA VAL A 78 -4.72 25.17 -4.82
C VAL A 78 -5.34 23.78 -4.92
N LEU A 79 -5.84 23.22 -3.81
CA LEU A 79 -6.52 21.92 -3.83
C LEU A 79 -7.75 21.93 -4.75
N ALA A 80 -8.59 22.95 -4.67
CA ALA A 80 -9.77 23.07 -5.52
C ALA A 80 -9.41 23.13 -7.02
N ILE A 81 -8.33 23.82 -7.38
CA ILE A 81 -7.84 23.87 -8.77
C ILE A 81 -7.33 22.50 -9.21
N VAL A 82 -6.53 21.81 -8.38
CA VAL A 82 -5.99 20.49 -8.71
C VAL A 82 -7.12 19.48 -8.92
N PHE A 83 -8.03 19.36 -7.94
CA PHE A 83 -9.19 18.47 -8.04
C PHE A 83 -10.12 18.85 -9.21
N GLY A 84 -10.28 20.16 -9.47
CA GLY A 84 -11.08 20.64 -10.59
C GLY A 84 -10.49 20.26 -11.95
N LEU A 85 -9.18 20.41 -12.13
CA LEU A 85 -8.47 20.03 -13.35
C LEU A 85 -8.49 18.52 -13.58
N GLU A 86 -8.29 17.73 -12.52
CA GLU A 86 -8.38 16.27 -12.57
C GLU A 86 -9.80 15.81 -12.93
N GLY A 87 -10.83 16.41 -12.32
CA GLY A 87 -12.22 16.15 -12.67
C GLY A 87 -12.57 16.49 -14.12
N ILE A 88 -12.05 17.60 -14.66
CA ILE A 88 -12.21 17.95 -16.09
C ILE A 88 -11.50 16.93 -16.99
N HIS A 89 -10.29 16.49 -16.62
CA HIS A 89 -9.54 15.51 -17.40
C HIS A 89 -10.27 14.16 -17.45
N ILE A 90 -10.72 13.65 -16.30
CA ILE A 90 -11.50 12.41 -16.18
C ILE A 90 -12.79 12.52 -16.99
N THR A 91 -13.54 13.61 -16.84
CA THR A 91 -14.79 13.83 -17.57
C THR A 91 -14.55 13.86 -19.08
N ARG A 92 -13.46 14.50 -19.53
CA ARG A 92 -13.08 14.54 -20.94
C ARG A 92 -12.73 13.15 -21.46
N GLN A 93 -11.91 12.39 -20.73
CA GLN A 93 -11.55 11.01 -21.10
C GLN A 93 -12.80 10.13 -21.20
N HIS A 94 -13.68 10.19 -20.20
CA HIS A 94 -14.96 9.49 -20.20
C HIS A 94 -15.83 9.83 -21.42
N ASN A 95 -15.97 11.12 -21.74
CA ASN A 95 -16.77 11.59 -22.89
C ASN A 95 -16.15 11.22 -24.25
N GLN A 96 -14.86 10.90 -24.30
CA GLN A 96 -14.18 10.45 -25.52
C GLN A 96 -14.28 8.95 -25.73
N ALA A 97 -14.75 8.18 -24.74
CA ALA A 97 -14.88 6.75 -24.86
C ALA A 97 -15.90 6.35 -25.93
N SER A 98 -15.44 5.57 -26.90
CA SER A 98 -16.23 4.93 -27.93
C SER A 98 -16.59 3.50 -27.52
N VAL A 99 -17.87 3.15 -27.53
CA VAL A 99 -18.30 1.74 -27.39
C VAL A 99 -17.83 0.91 -28.58
N GLN A 100 -17.74 1.51 -29.77
CA GLN A 100 -17.27 0.81 -30.96
C GLN A 100 -15.81 0.34 -30.82
N GLU A 101 -14.93 1.17 -30.27
CA GLU A 101 -13.53 0.80 -30.04
C GLU A 101 -13.40 -0.32 -29.00
N ALA A 102 -14.22 -0.29 -27.95
CA ALA A 102 -14.31 -1.40 -26.99
C ALA A 102 -14.84 -2.70 -27.65
N GLU A 103 -15.81 -2.59 -28.56
CA GLU A 103 -16.32 -3.75 -29.32
C GLU A 103 -15.28 -4.31 -30.30
N GLU A 104 -14.46 -3.45 -30.92
CA GLU A 104 -13.36 -3.87 -31.80
C GLU A 104 -12.30 -4.66 -31.01
N LEU A 105 -11.88 -4.16 -29.85
CA LEU A 105 -10.95 -4.87 -28.95
C LEU A 105 -11.56 -6.18 -28.42
N PHE A 106 -12.84 -6.16 -28.05
CA PHE A 106 -13.58 -7.34 -27.59
C PHE A 106 -13.67 -8.43 -28.66
N THR A 107 -14.00 -8.05 -29.90
CA THR A 107 -14.11 -8.97 -31.05
C THR A 107 -12.75 -9.49 -31.50
N ALA A 108 -11.70 -8.69 -31.35
CA ALA A 108 -10.33 -9.10 -31.60
C ALA A 108 -9.73 -9.97 -30.47
N GLU A 109 -10.50 -10.22 -29.40
CA GLU A 109 -10.07 -10.92 -28.18
C GLU A 109 -8.84 -10.30 -27.50
N ASP A 110 -8.58 -9.01 -27.75
CA ASP A 110 -7.50 -8.26 -27.09
C ASP A 110 -7.99 -7.75 -25.73
N TYR A 111 -8.10 -8.67 -24.75
CA TYR A 111 -8.63 -8.34 -23.44
C TYR A 111 -7.67 -7.49 -22.58
N VAL A 112 -6.37 -7.55 -22.85
CA VAL A 112 -5.37 -6.67 -22.23
C VAL A 112 -5.56 -5.24 -22.74
N GLY A 113 -5.64 -5.06 -24.06
CA GLY A 113 -5.96 -3.77 -24.66
C GLY A 113 -7.32 -3.25 -24.22
N LEU A 114 -8.32 -4.13 -24.08
CA LEU A 114 -9.65 -3.78 -23.57
C LEU A 114 -9.59 -3.31 -22.11
N TYR A 115 -8.84 -3.96 -21.22
CA TYR A 115 -8.63 -3.49 -19.84
C TYR A 115 -8.01 -2.09 -19.82
N ASP A 116 -6.93 -1.91 -20.57
CA ASP A 116 -6.21 -0.64 -20.65
C ASP A 116 -7.09 0.48 -21.22
N TYR A 117 -7.90 0.17 -22.23
CA TYR A 117 -8.88 1.08 -22.81
C TYR A 117 -9.94 1.52 -21.78
N LEU A 118 -10.59 0.56 -21.11
CA LEU A 118 -11.62 0.85 -20.11
C LEU A 118 -11.08 1.66 -18.93
N LYS A 119 -9.84 1.36 -18.50
CA LYS A 119 -9.15 2.04 -17.40
C LYS A 119 -8.71 3.45 -17.79
N SER A 120 -8.09 3.61 -18.95
CA SER A 120 -7.61 4.93 -19.43
C SER A 120 -8.75 5.91 -19.67
N HIS A 121 -9.91 5.42 -20.10
CA HIS A 121 -11.10 6.23 -20.30
C HIS A 121 -12.00 6.35 -19.05
N GLN A 122 -11.63 5.70 -17.94
CA GLN A 122 -12.42 5.70 -16.69
C GLN A 122 -13.88 5.24 -16.91
N VAL A 123 -14.09 4.26 -17.79
CA VAL A 123 -15.40 3.68 -18.13
C VAL A 123 -15.62 2.28 -17.57
N TYR A 124 -14.71 1.80 -16.73
CA TYR A 124 -14.83 0.51 -16.05
C TYR A 124 -16.12 0.44 -15.21
N GLY A 125 -16.99 -0.52 -15.52
CA GLY A 125 -18.28 -0.72 -14.86
C GLY A 125 -19.35 0.32 -15.17
N GLN A 126 -19.06 1.29 -16.06
CA GLN A 126 -20.00 2.34 -16.45
C GLN A 126 -21.04 1.80 -17.44
N GLU A 127 -22.21 2.46 -17.47
CA GLU A 127 -23.29 2.12 -18.39
C GLU A 127 -22.79 2.12 -19.85
N GLY A 128 -23.22 1.12 -20.64
CA GLY A 128 -22.70 0.90 -22.00
C GLY A 128 -21.38 0.13 -22.08
N PHE A 129 -20.58 0.07 -21.00
CA PHE A 129 -19.30 -0.64 -20.96
C PHE A 129 -19.26 -1.85 -20.02
N LYS A 130 -20.34 -2.10 -19.30
CA LYS A 130 -20.47 -3.20 -18.33
C LYS A 130 -20.18 -4.58 -18.91
N LYS A 131 -20.63 -4.88 -20.14
CA LYS A 131 -20.32 -6.15 -20.85
C LYS A 131 -18.82 -6.39 -20.98
N TYR A 132 -18.08 -5.38 -21.43
CA TYR A 132 -16.62 -5.44 -21.59
C TYR A 132 -15.92 -5.55 -20.23
N THR A 133 -16.42 -4.81 -19.24
CA THR A 133 -15.92 -4.86 -17.87
C THR A 133 -16.09 -6.26 -17.27
N GLU A 134 -17.21 -6.92 -17.54
CA GLU A 134 -17.42 -8.31 -17.13
C GLU A 134 -16.45 -9.25 -17.86
N ARG A 135 -16.30 -9.14 -19.19
CA ARG A 135 -15.35 -9.95 -19.96
C ARG A 135 -13.92 -9.86 -19.43
N VAL A 136 -13.44 -8.63 -19.20
CA VAL A 136 -12.09 -8.37 -18.69
C VAL A 136 -11.91 -8.97 -17.30
N ARG A 137 -12.92 -8.91 -16.43
CA ARG A 137 -12.86 -9.59 -15.12
C ARG A 137 -12.75 -11.10 -15.27
N LEU A 138 -13.50 -11.71 -16.18
CA LEU A 138 -13.38 -13.16 -16.45
C LEU A 138 -11.96 -13.51 -16.92
N TYR A 139 -11.42 -12.72 -17.84
CA TYR A 139 -10.07 -12.89 -18.34
C TYR A 139 -9.01 -12.77 -17.23
N ASP A 140 -9.08 -11.72 -16.41
CA ASP A 140 -8.14 -11.47 -15.32
C ASP A 140 -8.16 -12.61 -14.28
N ASP A 141 -9.34 -13.07 -13.89
CA ASP A 141 -9.49 -14.18 -12.95
C ASP A 141 -8.93 -15.48 -13.53
N TYR A 142 -9.19 -15.75 -14.82
CA TYR A 142 -8.65 -16.92 -15.50
C TYR A 142 -7.12 -16.88 -15.60
N HIS A 143 -6.57 -15.73 -16.00
CA HIS A 143 -5.13 -15.54 -16.13
C HIS A 143 -4.42 -15.63 -14.78
N ALA A 144 -5.04 -15.14 -13.70
CA ALA A 144 -4.50 -15.31 -12.36
C ALA A 144 -4.45 -16.80 -11.98
N PHE A 145 -5.51 -17.56 -12.22
CA PHE A 145 -5.53 -19.01 -12.02
C PHE A 145 -4.44 -19.72 -12.82
N LEU A 146 -4.33 -19.45 -14.12
CA LEU A 146 -3.34 -20.08 -14.98
C LEU A 146 -1.91 -19.73 -14.57
N ARG A 147 -1.65 -18.48 -14.17
CA ARG A 147 -0.33 -18.05 -13.68
C ARG A 147 0.08 -18.87 -12.45
N ASP A 148 -0.82 -19.01 -11.48
CA ASP A 148 -0.53 -19.69 -10.22
C ASP A 148 -0.40 -21.21 -10.45
N LEU A 149 -1.24 -21.78 -11.33
CA LEU A 149 -1.10 -23.17 -11.78
C LEU A 149 0.23 -23.42 -12.50
N PHE A 150 0.64 -22.49 -13.37
CA PHE A 150 1.89 -22.60 -14.13
C PHE A 150 3.13 -22.57 -13.22
N GLN A 151 3.08 -21.84 -12.10
CA GLN A 151 4.15 -21.87 -11.10
C GLN A 151 4.32 -23.28 -10.51
N ILE A 152 3.22 -23.97 -10.20
CA ILE A 152 3.27 -25.36 -9.72
C ILE A 152 3.79 -26.29 -10.82
N GLN A 153 3.28 -26.16 -12.05
CA GLN A 153 3.73 -26.97 -13.19
C GLN A 153 5.22 -26.79 -13.48
N GLN A 154 5.75 -25.57 -13.33
CA GLN A 154 7.18 -25.31 -13.49
C GLN A 154 8.02 -26.08 -12.48
N VAL A 155 7.58 -26.20 -11.23
CA VAL A 155 8.26 -27.01 -10.20
C VAL A 155 8.18 -28.50 -10.54
N LEU A 156 7.05 -28.96 -11.08
CA LEU A 156 6.87 -30.36 -11.50
C LEU A 156 7.78 -30.74 -12.68
N ASP A 157 7.82 -29.91 -13.72
CA ASP A 157 8.59 -30.17 -14.93
C ASP A 157 10.11 -29.96 -14.72
N TRP A 158 10.47 -29.02 -13.84
CA TRP A 158 11.86 -28.67 -13.55
C TRP A 158 12.10 -28.48 -12.05
N PRO A 159 12.21 -29.59 -11.28
CA PRO A 159 12.43 -29.55 -9.85
C PRO A 159 13.88 -29.15 -9.56
N ALA A 160 14.17 -27.84 -9.56
CA ALA A 160 15.48 -27.25 -9.27
C ALA A 160 15.80 -27.25 -7.76
N GLY A 161 15.49 -28.35 -7.06
CA GLY A 161 15.48 -28.43 -5.60
C GLY A 161 14.34 -27.63 -4.94
N GLN A 162 13.36 -27.18 -5.73
CA GLN A 162 12.13 -26.58 -5.24
C GLN A 162 11.12 -27.67 -4.91
N GLN A 163 10.31 -27.41 -3.90
CA GLN A 163 9.16 -28.24 -3.52
C GLN A 163 7.89 -27.44 -3.72
N ILE A 164 6.79 -28.15 -3.99
CA ILE A 164 5.47 -27.54 -4.10
C ILE A 164 5.01 -27.18 -2.69
N SER A 165 4.68 -25.91 -2.45
CA SER A 165 4.08 -25.51 -1.18
C SER A 165 2.62 -25.97 -1.12
N PRO A 166 2.17 -26.56 0.01
CA PRO A 166 0.75 -26.80 0.24
C PRO A 166 -0.09 -25.53 0.10
N ASN A 167 0.47 -24.36 0.46
CA ASN A 167 -0.21 -23.08 0.33
C ASN A 167 -0.43 -22.68 -1.13
N ASP A 168 0.53 -22.95 -2.02
CA ASP A 168 0.37 -22.69 -3.46
C ASP A 168 -0.78 -23.54 -4.04
N VAL A 169 -0.87 -24.81 -3.65
CA VAL A 169 -1.99 -25.70 -4.04
C VAL A 169 -3.31 -25.15 -3.50
N LYS A 170 -3.38 -24.73 -2.23
CA LYS A 170 -4.59 -24.10 -1.66
C LYS A 170 -5.02 -22.87 -2.47
N TYR A 171 -4.07 -22.00 -2.85
CA TYR A 171 -4.37 -20.82 -3.65
C TYR A 171 -4.97 -21.17 -5.02
N VAL A 172 -4.40 -22.14 -5.72
CA VAL A 172 -4.90 -22.58 -7.04
C VAL A 172 -6.27 -23.24 -6.93
N LEU A 173 -6.46 -24.14 -5.95
CA LEU A 173 -7.76 -24.74 -5.68
C LEU A 173 -8.83 -23.66 -5.43
N TRP A 174 -8.46 -22.58 -4.73
CA TRP A 174 -9.39 -21.52 -4.35
C TRP A 174 -9.70 -20.59 -5.50
N ALA A 175 -8.70 -20.23 -6.30
CA ALA A 175 -8.90 -19.51 -7.54
C ALA A 175 -9.83 -20.31 -8.47
N GLY A 176 -9.61 -21.61 -8.61
CA GLY A 176 -10.46 -22.50 -9.38
C GLY A 176 -11.89 -22.55 -8.85
N LYS A 177 -12.08 -22.81 -7.56
CA LYS A 177 -13.40 -22.78 -6.89
C LYS A 177 -14.16 -21.47 -7.15
N ASN A 178 -13.51 -20.33 -6.97
CA ASN A 178 -14.11 -19.02 -7.19
C ASN A 178 -14.55 -18.79 -8.64
N ILE A 179 -13.86 -19.38 -9.60
CA ILE A 179 -14.27 -19.37 -11.01
C ILE A 179 -15.49 -20.27 -11.19
N LEU A 180 -15.45 -21.51 -10.69
CA LEU A 180 -16.52 -22.51 -10.87
C LEU A 180 -17.84 -22.13 -10.18
N GLU A 181 -17.81 -21.40 -9.06
CA GLU A 181 -18.98 -20.99 -8.26
C GLU A 181 -19.66 -19.69 -8.73
N ARG A 182 -19.15 -19.06 -9.79
CA ARG A 182 -19.57 -17.70 -10.17
C ARG A 182 -21.06 -17.57 -10.51
N GLU A 183 -21.70 -18.65 -10.96
CA GLU A 183 -23.13 -18.71 -11.29
C GLU A 183 -24.04 -18.92 -10.07
N THR A 184 -23.53 -19.54 -9.00
CA THR A 184 -24.35 -20.06 -7.90
C THR A 184 -24.30 -19.21 -6.63
N GLY A 185 -23.35 -18.30 -6.51
CA GLY A 185 -23.22 -17.41 -5.35
C GLY A 185 -23.98 -16.08 -5.47
N ASP A 186 -24.28 -15.43 -4.33
CA ASP A 186 -24.57 -13.99 -4.19
C ASP A 186 -23.33 -13.11 -4.51
N SER A 187 -22.56 -13.54 -5.51
CA SER A 187 -21.31 -12.91 -5.89
C SER A 187 -21.62 -11.57 -6.54
N TYR A 188 -20.89 -10.53 -6.11
CA TYR A 188 -20.81 -9.25 -6.83
C TYR A 188 -20.25 -9.38 -8.26
N ARG A 189 -19.85 -10.58 -8.67
CA ARG A 189 -19.34 -10.96 -10.00
C ARG A 189 -20.31 -11.85 -10.79
N LYS A 190 -21.62 -11.78 -10.51
CA LYS A 190 -22.63 -12.51 -11.28
C LYS A 190 -22.51 -12.17 -12.77
N LEU A 191 -22.67 -13.19 -13.62
CA LEU A 191 -22.74 -13.03 -15.07
C LEU A 191 -24.08 -12.41 -15.48
N GLU A 192 -24.03 -11.23 -16.08
CA GLU A 192 -25.18 -10.48 -16.55
C GLU A 192 -25.34 -10.57 -18.08
N TYR A 193 -24.24 -10.74 -18.83
CA TYR A 193 -24.25 -10.64 -20.29
C TYR A 193 -24.12 -12.02 -20.96
N GLU A 194 -25.04 -12.32 -21.88
CA GLU A 194 -25.11 -13.61 -22.57
C GLU A 194 -23.84 -13.91 -23.36
N GLU A 195 -23.27 -12.89 -24.00
CA GLU A 195 -22.07 -12.98 -24.83
C GLU A 195 -20.83 -13.43 -24.03
N ASN A 196 -20.85 -13.27 -22.71
CA ASN A 196 -19.77 -13.72 -21.82
C ASN A 196 -19.99 -15.13 -21.27
N LYS A 197 -21.18 -15.72 -21.43
CA LYS A 197 -21.47 -17.06 -20.91
C LYS A 197 -20.71 -18.14 -21.64
N GLU A 198 -20.57 -18.05 -22.96
CA GLU A 198 -19.79 -19.02 -23.74
C GLU A 198 -18.34 -19.04 -23.28
N TYR A 199 -17.70 -17.87 -23.23
CA TYR A 199 -16.34 -17.72 -22.71
C TYR A 199 -16.19 -18.20 -21.26
N TYR A 200 -17.17 -17.90 -20.41
CA TYR A 200 -17.18 -18.40 -19.04
C TYR A 200 -17.28 -19.94 -18.99
N ASN A 201 -18.10 -20.54 -19.85
CA ASN A 201 -18.25 -22.00 -19.91
C ASN A 201 -16.96 -22.68 -20.36
N ASP A 202 -16.26 -22.11 -21.34
CA ASP A 202 -14.96 -22.61 -21.79
C ASP A 202 -13.93 -22.52 -20.66
N MET A 203 -13.83 -21.36 -20.01
CA MET A 203 -12.98 -21.17 -18.83
C MET A 203 -13.32 -22.17 -17.71
N LYS A 204 -14.61 -22.42 -17.45
CA LYS A 204 -15.08 -23.35 -16.41
C LYS A 204 -14.63 -24.78 -16.72
N GLN A 205 -14.72 -25.21 -17.98
CA GLN A 205 -14.25 -26.51 -18.42
C GLN A 205 -12.74 -26.64 -18.29
N ASP A 206 -11.99 -25.63 -18.74
CA ASP A 206 -10.53 -25.60 -18.64
C ASP A 206 -10.05 -25.66 -17.19
N VAL A 207 -10.66 -24.86 -16.30
CA VAL A 207 -10.35 -24.85 -14.87
C VAL A 207 -10.63 -26.21 -14.24
N ALA A 208 -11.80 -26.81 -14.51
CA ALA A 208 -12.12 -28.14 -14.00
C ALA A 208 -11.12 -29.19 -14.49
N ALA A 209 -10.79 -29.19 -15.79
CA ALA A 209 -9.83 -30.11 -16.37
C ALA A 209 -8.42 -29.92 -15.78
N ALA A 210 -7.98 -28.68 -15.57
CA ALA A 210 -6.70 -28.37 -14.96
C ALA A 210 -6.60 -28.86 -13.52
N LEU A 211 -7.66 -28.71 -12.71
CA LEU A 211 -7.69 -29.20 -11.33
C LEU A 211 -7.67 -30.74 -11.28
N LEU A 212 -8.48 -31.40 -12.11
CA LEU A 212 -8.49 -32.87 -12.20
C LEU A 212 -7.15 -33.42 -12.71
N GLY A 213 -6.56 -32.78 -13.72
CA GLY A 213 -5.35 -33.24 -14.38
C GLY A 213 -4.07 -32.96 -13.59
N THR A 214 -3.89 -31.74 -13.08
CA THR A 214 -2.63 -31.32 -12.42
C THR A 214 -2.52 -31.86 -10.99
N PHE A 215 -3.65 -31.97 -10.28
CA PHE A 215 -3.68 -32.43 -8.89
C PHE A 215 -4.21 -33.86 -8.73
N GLY A 216 -4.46 -34.57 -9.84
CA GLY A 216 -4.97 -35.94 -9.82
C GLY A 216 -6.31 -36.09 -9.08
N MET A 217 -7.10 -35.00 -8.98
CA MET A 217 -8.37 -34.99 -8.25
C MET A 217 -9.42 -35.82 -8.97
N SER A 218 -10.35 -36.41 -8.21
CA SER A 218 -11.56 -37.01 -8.78
C SER A 218 -12.68 -35.99 -8.96
N GLU A 219 -13.71 -36.34 -9.74
CA GLU A 219 -14.92 -35.50 -9.86
C GLU A 219 -15.64 -35.33 -8.51
N GLU A 220 -15.60 -36.35 -7.66
CA GLU A 220 -16.13 -36.28 -6.29
C GLU A 220 -15.35 -35.28 -5.44
N GLU A 221 -14.01 -35.28 -5.50
CA GLU A 221 -13.18 -34.32 -4.76
C GLU A 221 -13.37 -32.89 -5.27
N LEU A 222 -13.55 -32.71 -6.58
CA LEU A 222 -13.93 -31.43 -7.16
C LEU A 222 -15.31 -30.99 -6.67
N SER A 223 -16.27 -31.92 -6.52
CA SER A 223 -17.59 -31.62 -5.95
C SER A 223 -17.52 -31.29 -4.45
N GLU A 224 -16.70 -32.01 -3.69
CA GLU A 224 -16.43 -31.74 -2.28
C GLU A 224 -15.85 -30.34 -2.10
N LEU A 225 -14.87 -29.96 -2.94
CA LEU A 225 -14.25 -28.64 -2.95
C LEU A 225 -15.29 -27.51 -3.03
N MET A 226 -16.33 -27.66 -3.85
CA MET A 226 -17.41 -26.66 -3.98
C MET A 226 -18.18 -26.47 -2.66
N GLY A 227 -18.18 -27.45 -1.76
CA GLY A 227 -18.81 -27.36 -0.44
C GLY A 227 -17.89 -26.84 0.68
N MET A 228 -16.63 -26.54 0.40
CA MET A 228 -15.64 -26.18 1.42
C MET A 228 -15.55 -24.67 1.67
N GLU A 229 -15.28 -24.32 2.94
CA GLU A 229 -14.95 -22.95 3.35
C GLU A 229 -13.44 -22.71 3.25
N ARG A 230 -13.06 -21.45 3.00
CA ARG A 230 -11.71 -21.07 2.55
C ARG A 230 -10.58 -21.60 3.44
N ASP A 231 -10.72 -21.47 4.75
CA ASP A 231 -9.66 -21.81 5.71
C ASP A 231 -10.10 -22.97 6.60
N SER A 232 -10.86 -23.92 6.04
CA SER A 232 -11.35 -25.08 6.80
C SER A 232 -10.36 -26.24 6.79
N GLU A 233 -10.37 -27.05 7.86
CA GLU A 233 -9.53 -28.26 7.97
C GLU A 233 -9.74 -29.24 6.80
N LYS A 234 -10.93 -29.22 6.17
CA LYS A 234 -11.25 -30.03 4.99
C LYS A 234 -10.39 -29.69 3.78
N VAL A 235 -9.98 -28.43 3.66
CA VAL A 235 -9.09 -27.99 2.58
C VAL A 235 -7.71 -28.58 2.80
N ASP A 236 -7.22 -28.50 4.04
CA ASP A 236 -5.92 -29.06 4.42
C ASP A 236 -5.90 -30.58 4.22
N GLU A 237 -6.99 -31.27 4.55
CA GLU A 237 -7.16 -32.71 4.29
C GLU A 237 -7.16 -33.02 2.79
N LEU A 238 -7.89 -32.24 1.97
CA LEU A 238 -7.88 -32.40 0.52
C LEU A 238 -6.47 -32.21 -0.06
N VAL A 239 -5.75 -31.16 0.36
CA VAL A 239 -4.37 -30.91 -0.08
C VAL A 239 -3.44 -32.03 0.37
N ARG A 240 -3.56 -32.53 1.60
CA ARG A 240 -2.78 -33.68 2.06
C ARG A 240 -3.02 -34.92 1.19
N ARG A 241 -4.28 -35.22 0.84
CA ARG A 241 -4.63 -36.32 -0.09
C ARG A 241 -4.07 -36.12 -1.50
N ILE A 242 -3.95 -34.88 -1.98
CA ILE A 242 -3.31 -34.57 -3.26
C ILE A 242 -1.81 -34.87 -3.17
N PHE A 243 -1.13 -34.36 -2.14
CA PHE A 243 0.31 -34.58 -1.95
C PHE A 243 0.66 -36.06 -1.80
N GLU A 244 -0.09 -36.82 -0.99
CA GLU A 244 0.12 -38.26 -0.81
C GLU A 244 -0.03 -39.04 -2.13
N ARG A 245 -1.00 -38.66 -2.97
CA ARG A 245 -1.30 -39.32 -4.25
C ARG A 245 -0.25 -39.02 -5.30
N GLU A 246 0.16 -37.76 -5.41
CA GLU A 246 1.15 -37.30 -6.36
C GLU A 246 2.60 -37.59 -5.91
N GLY A 247 2.77 -38.07 -4.66
CA GLY A 247 4.07 -38.37 -4.08
C GLY A 247 4.90 -37.12 -3.76
N TRP A 248 4.24 -35.99 -3.50
CA TRP A 248 4.87 -34.74 -3.10
C TRP A 248 5.16 -34.73 -1.60
N GLU A 249 6.25 -34.07 -1.20
CA GLU A 249 6.58 -33.91 0.22
C GLU A 249 5.66 -32.87 0.85
N TYR A 250 4.95 -33.26 1.91
CA TYR A 250 4.01 -32.40 2.62
C TYR A 250 4.67 -31.89 3.91
N GLU A 251 5.03 -30.62 3.94
CA GLU A 251 5.47 -29.92 5.15
C GLU A 251 4.34 -29.00 5.64
N GLU A 252 3.93 -29.14 6.91
CA GLU A 252 3.02 -28.19 7.55
C GLU A 252 3.81 -26.93 7.91
N ASP A 253 3.46 -25.80 7.29
CA ASP A 253 3.96 -24.46 7.64
C ASP A 253 3.50 -24.01 9.04
#